data_AF-A0AAJ5NM90-F1
#
_entry.id   AF-A0AAJ5NM90-F1
#
_cell.length_a   1.000
_cell.length_b   1.000
_cell.length_c   1.000
_cell.angle_alpha   90.00
_cell.angle_beta   90.00
_cell.angle_gamma   90.00
#
_symmetry.space_group_name_H-M   'P 1'
#
loop_
_entity.id
_entity.type
_entity.pdbx_description
1 polymer ?
#
loop_
_entity_poly.entity_id
_entity_poly.type
_entity_poly.pdbx_seq_one_letter_code
_entity_poly.pdbx_strand_id
1 'polypeptide(L)' 'MDLIEQLKNEFKQILSINFVQENGLNYLRIVTDYRSLKEVEKISIEISDFIDKIETNEKNFILEVLSRGQEFQND' A
#
# COMPACT_ATOMS: atom_id res chain seq x y z
N MET A 1 17.47 -4.66 -2.07
CA MET A 1 16.71 -3.39 -2.19
C MET A 1 15.48 -3.56 -1.34
N ASP A 2 15.15 -2.60 -0.49
CA ASP A 2 14.03 -2.72 0.45
C ASP A 2 12.68 -2.80 -0.30
N LEU A 3 11.68 -3.51 0.24
CA LEU A 3 10.37 -3.65 -0.38
C LEU A 3 9.70 -2.29 -0.60
N ILE A 4 9.80 -1.38 0.38
CA ILE A 4 9.19 -0.05 0.31
C ILE A 4 9.84 0.76 -0.81
N GLU A 5 11.16 0.69 -0.96
CA GLU A 5 11.87 1.39 -2.03
C GLU A 5 11.44 0.88 -3.41
N GLN A 6 11.31 -0.44 -3.58
CA GLN A 6 10.87 -1.03 -4.85
C GLN A 6 9.45 -0.58 -5.21
N LEU A 7 8.53 -0.62 -4.25
CA LEU A 7 7.15 -0.17 -4.45
C LEU A 7 7.07 1.32 -4.79
N LYS A 8 7.85 2.18 -4.13
CA LYS A 8 7.88 3.63 -4.44
C LYS A 8 8.43 3.92 -5.84
N ASN A 9 9.38 3.12 -6.31
CA ASN A 9 9.96 3.29 -7.65
C ASN A 9 8.99 2.84 -8.75
N GLU A 10 8.23 1.76 -8.52
CA GLU A 10 7.28 1.22 -9.50
C GLU A 10 5.98 2.05 -9.53
N PHE A 11 5.43 2.41 -8.36
CA PHE A 11 4.10 2.98 -8.23
C PHE A 11 4.13 4.45 -7.79
N LYS A 12 4.15 5.35 -8.78
CA LYS A 12 4.27 6.81 -8.55
C LYS A 12 3.08 7.45 -7.82
N GLN A 13 1.91 6.81 -7.83
CA GLN A 13 0.69 7.32 -7.20
C GLN A 13 0.56 6.94 -5.72
N ILE A 14 1.57 6.27 -5.17
CA ILE A 14 1.67 6.01 -3.75
C ILE A 14 2.17 7.27 -3.03
N LEU A 15 1.39 7.72 -2.06
CA LEU A 15 1.71 8.83 -1.19
C LEU A 15 2.55 8.38 0.02
N SER A 16 2.23 7.21 0.58
CA SER A 16 2.97 6.64 1.72
C SER A 16 2.87 5.12 1.77
N ILE A 17 3.91 4.49 2.32
CA ILE A 17 3.99 3.04 2.57
C ILE A 17 4.60 2.85 3.94
N ASN A 18 3.95 2.10 4.83
CA ASN A 18 4.47 1.78 6.15
C ASN A 18 4.07 0.37 6.57
N PHE A 19 4.92 -0.27 7.37
CA PHE A 19 4.52 -1.44 8.14
C PHE A 19 3.83 -1.00 9.44
N VAL A 20 2.66 -1.58 9.70
CA VAL A 20 1.84 -1.26 10.88
C VAL A 20 1.41 -2.56 11.53
N GLN A 21 1.55 -2.66 12.86
CA GLN A 21 1.07 -3.81 13.61
C GLN A 21 -0.25 -3.46 14.30
N GLU A 22 -1.33 -4.15 13.96
CA GLU A 22 -2.66 -3.96 14.55
C GLU A 22 -3.29 -5.32 14.88
N ASN A 23 -3.81 -5.47 16.09
CA ASN A 23 -4.47 -6.71 16.55
C ASN A 23 -3.61 -7.99 16.37
N GLY A 24 -2.29 -7.86 16.49
CA GLY A 24 -1.35 -8.98 16.31
C GLY A 24 -1.08 -9.36 14.85
N LEU A 25 -1.65 -8.64 13.89
CA LEU A 25 -1.39 -8.79 12.46
C LEU A 25 -0.43 -7.70 11.98
N ASN A 26 0.47 -8.05 11.07
CA ASN A 26 1.37 -7.11 10.42
C ASN A 26 0.76 -6.67 9.09
N TYR A 27 0.66 -5.37 8.85
CA TYR A 27 0.09 -4.78 7.66
C TYR A 27 1.15 -4.01 6.90
N LEU A 28 1.21 -4.19 5.59
CA LEU A 28 1.84 -3.24 4.69
C LEU A 28 0.76 -2.26 4.23
N ARG A 29 0.68 -1.11 4.90
CA ARG A 29 -0.32 -0.08 4.62
C ARG A 29 0.21 0.89 3.57
N ILE A 30 -0.52 0.99 2.46
CA ILE A 30 -0.20 1.86 1.33
C ILE A 30 -1.34 2.87 1.17
N VAL A 31 -0.98 4.15 1.16
CA VAL A 31 -1.93 5.24 0.88
C VAL A 31 -1.63 5.77 -0.52
N THR A 32 -2.66 5.89 -1.34
CA THR A 32 -2.58 6.31 -2.75
C THR A 32 -3.34 7.62 -2.98
N ASP A 33 -3.02 8.34 -4.05
CA ASP A 33 -3.76 9.55 -4.45
C ASP A 33 -5.04 9.25 -5.26
N TYR A 34 -5.41 7.98 -5.41
CA TYR A 34 -6.64 7.59 -6.11
C TYR A 34 -7.88 8.00 -5.33
N ARG A 35 -8.95 8.34 -6.07
CA ARG A 35 -10.21 8.84 -5.48
C ARG A 35 -11.39 7.90 -5.67
N SER A 36 -11.27 6.91 -6.56
CA SER A 36 -12.30 5.91 -6.82
C SER A 36 -11.94 4.56 -6.21
N LEU A 37 -12.94 3.88 -5.62
CA LEU A 37 -12.80 2.50 -5.15
C LEU A 37 -12.34 1.56 -6.26
N LYS A 38 -12.77 1.79 -7.51
CA LYS A 38 -12.33 0.97 -8.67
C LYS A 38 -10.85 1.13 -8.98
N GLU A 39 -10.31 2.34 -8.81
CA GLU A 39 -8.89 2.59 -9.02
C GLU A 39 -8.05 1.98 -7.90
N VAL A 40 -8.53 2.09 -6.65
CA VAL A 40 -7.91 1.45 -5.48
C VAL A 40 -7.92 -0.07 -5.61
N GLU A 41 -9.02 -0.67 -6.05
CA GLU A 41 -9.11 -2.11 -6.31
C GLU A 41 -8.08 -2.54 -7.36
N LYS A 42 -8.03 -1.84 -8.49
CA LYS A 42 -7.10 -2.17 -9.58
C LYS A 42 -5.65 -2.09 -9.11
N ILE A 43 -5.25 -1.00 -8.45
CA ILE A 43 -3.86 -0.85 -7.98
C ILE A 43 -3.52 -1.85 -6.87
N SER A 44 -4.49 -2.26 -6.04
CA SER A 44 -4.28 -3.30 -5.03
C SER A 44 -3.85 -4.63 -5.66
N ILE A 45 -4.50 -5.00 -6.77
CA ILE A 45 -4.14 -6.21 -7.53
C ILE A 45 -2.73 -6.06 -8.12
N GLU A 46 -2.45 -4.92 -8.77
CA GLU A 46 -1.13 -4.67 -9.40
C GLU A 46 0.01 -4.70 -8.36
N ILE A 47 -0.20 -4.14 -7.18
CA ILE A 47 0.76 -4.17 -6.08
C ILE A 47 0.94 -5.59 -5.55
N SER A 48 -0.14 -6.35 -5.33
CA SER A 48 -0.06 -7.74 -4.89
C SER A 48 0.73 -8.58 -5.88
N ASP A 49 0.40 -8.50 -7.17
CA ASP A 49 1.09 -9.20 -8.25
C ASP A 49 2.57 -8.82 -8.34
N PHE A 50 2.91 -7.56 -8.06
CA PHE A 50 4.30 -7.11 -8.01
C PHE A 50 5.05 -7.71 -6.82
N ILE A 51 4.44 -7.69 -5.63
CA ILE A 51 5.00 -8.27 -4.41
C ILE A 51 5.25 -9.76 -4.59
N ASP A 52 4.31 -10.49 -5.20
CA ASP A 52 4.44 -11.93 -5.45
C ASP A 52 5.60 -12.26 -6.41
N LYS A 53 5.96 -11.35 -7.31
CA LYS A 53 7.08 -11.53 -8.27
C LYS A 53 8.44 -11.27 -7.65
N ILE A 54 8.51 -10.51 -6.57
CA ILE A 54 9.78 -10.20 -5.91
C ILE A 54 10.03 -11.18 -4.76
N GLU A 55 11.24 -11.72 -4.68
CA GLU A 55 11.66 -12.46 -3.49
C GLU A 55 11.85 -11.48 -2.33
N THR A 56 10.84 -11.34 -1.48
CA THR A 56 10.93 -10.57 -0.23
C THR A 56 11.23 -11.47 0.98
N ASN A 57 12.08 -10.99 1.88
CA ASN A 57 12.32 -11.63 3.18
C ASN A 57 11.16 -11.37 4.17
N GLU A 58 10.29 -10.41 3.86
CA GLU A 58 9.13 -10.04 4.66
C GLU A 58 7.95 -10.94 4.28
N LYS A 59 7.92 -12.16 4.83
CA LYS A 59 7.02 -13.22 4.33
C LYS A 59 5.64 -13.28 4.99
N ASN A 60 5.29 -12.36 5.90
CA ASN A 60 4.05 -12.44 6.67
C ASN A 60 3.47 -11.06 6.96
N PHE A 61 2.73 -10.51 5.99
CA PHE A 61 1.92 -9.30 6.19
C PHE A 61 0.66 -9.34 5.35
N ILE A 62 -0.31 -8.51 5.72
CA ILE A 62 -1.52 -8.25 4.96
C ILE A 62 -1.30 -6.96 4.17
N LEU A 63 -1.56 -6.99 2.86
CA LEU A 63 -1.55 -5.79 2.04
C LEU A 63 -2.84 -4.99 2.28
N GLU A 64 -2.71 -3.73 2.72
CA GLU A 64 -3.84 -2.82 2.89
C GLU A 64 -3.60 -1.57 2.04
N VAL A 65 -4.47 -1.34 1.05
CA VAL A 65 -4.36 -0.18 0.15
C VAL A 65 -5.54 0.74 0.35
N LEU A 66 -5.22 2.00 0.65
CA LEU A 66 -6.19 3.05 0.97
C LEU A 66 -6.11 4.17 -0.06
N SER A 67 -7.25 4.80 -0.35
CA SER A 67 -7.26 6.12 -0.95
C SER A 67 -6.90 7.17 0.11
N ARG A 68 -6.36 8.30 -0.33
CA ARG A 68 -6.25 9.49 0.51
C ARG A 68 -7.65 9.90 0.97
N GLY A 69 -7.92 9.79 2.27
CA GLY A 69 -9.12 10.36 2.88
C GLY A 69 -9.13 11.89 2.71
N GLN A 70 -10.32 12.48 2.61
CA GLN A 70 -10.45 13.93 2.84
C GLN A 70 -10.24 14.18 4.33
N GLU A 71 -9.22 14.96 4.68
CA GLU A 71 -9.18 15.60 5.99
C GLU A 71 -10.37 16.57 6.04
N PHE A 72 -11.45 16.20 6.72
CA PHE A 72 -12.43 17.17 7.17
C PHE A 72 -11.71 18.03 8.23
N GLN A 73 -11.17 19.17 7.80
CA GLN A 73 -10.86 20.25 8.75
C GLN A 73 -12.21 20.67 9.32
N ASN A 74 -12.49 20.26 10.56
CA ASN A 74 -13.53 20.88 11.36
C ASN A 74 -13.02 22.30 11.67
N ASP A 75 -13.52 23.28 10.93
CA ASP A 75 -13.44 24.71 11.26
C ASP A 75 -14.32 25.01 12.49
#